data_AF-X1HBT9-F1
#
_entry.id   AF-X1HBT9-F1
#
_cell.length_a   1.000
_cell.length_b   1.000
_cell.length_c   1.000
_cell.angle_alpha   90.00
_cell.angle_beta   90.00
_cell.angle_gamma   90.00
#
_symmetry.space_group_name_H-M   'P 1'
#
loop_
_entity.id
_entity.type
_entity.pdbx_description
1 polymer ?
#
loop_
_entity_poly.entity_id
_entity_poly.type
_entity_poly.pdbx_seq_one_letter_code
_entity_poly.pdbx_strand_id
1 'polypeptide(L)'
;MNYVDLFILVILAIFIGIGVWRGFLNEIFTFVGFVVAFLIAFLFYSFLGQYIYQELQIPPGLSNLISFIVIFLFLQIFWSLISAFIYRKIYQKWQNVPRFQTMEKALGAGAGLLNGFVIITLLLLILVIVPIQPKVKTYFSDAKIAAFFVKNTSVLNDKIEKLFVPAANEAEAKIR
;
A
#
# COMPACT_ATOMS: atom_id res chain seq x y z
N MET A 1 8.25 15.51 20.08
CA MET A 1 7.87 14.64 18.95
C MET A 1 6.37 14.50 19.00
N ASN A 2 5.69 14.64 17.87
CA ASN A 2 4.23 14.58 17.83
C ASN A 2 3.77 13.12 17.96
N TYR A 3 2.53 12.87 18.43
CA TYR A 3 2.01 11.49 18.55
C TYR A 3 2.01 10.75 17.20
N VAL A 4 1.87 11.50 16.10
CA VAL A 4 1.97 10.99 14.72
C VAL A 4 3.37 10.49 14.39
N ASP A 5 4.43 11.19 14.82
CA ASP A 5 5.82 10.79 14.56
C ASP A 5 6.16 9.48 15.30
N LEU A 6 5.68 9.35 16.54
CA LEU A 6 5.86 8.13 17.33
C LEU A 6 5.15 6.94 16.66
N PHE A 7 3.93 7.14 16.18
CA PHE A 7 3.16 6.12 15.47
C PHE A 7 3.86 5.63 14.20
N ILE A 8 4.38 6.57 13.39
CA ILE A 8 5.15 6.26 12.17
C ILE A 8 6.40 5.45 12.50
N LEU A 9 7.15 5.83 13.54
CA LEU A 9 8.35 5.12 13.98
C LEU A 9 8.04 3.68 14.42
N VAL A 10 6.95 3.47 15.15
CA VAL A 10 6.53 2.13 15.58
C VAL A 10 6.19 1.25 14.38
N ILE A 11 5.47 1.79 13.40
CA ILE A 11 5.15 1.05 12.16
C ILE A 11 6.44 0.68 11.42
N LEU A 12 7.35 1.62 11.22
CA LEU A 12 8.64 1.34 10.56
C LEU A 12 9.43 0.26 11.30
N ALA A 13 9.48 0.31 12.63
CA ALA A 13 10.15 -0.70 13.43
C ALA A 13 9.52 -2.10 13.25
N ILE A 14 8.19 -2.18 13.20
CA ILE A 14 7.48 -3.44 12.92
C ILE A 14 7.86 -3.97 11.54
N PHE A 15 7.86 -3.11 10.52
CA PHE A 15 8.21 -3.51 9.15
C PHE A 15 9.66 -3.96 9.01
N ILE A 16 10.59 -3.31 9.69
CA ILE A 16 11.99 -3.77 9.79
C ILE A 16 12.04 -5.17 10.41
N GLY A 17 11.34 -5.39 11.52
CA GLY A 17 11.26 -6.68 12.18
C GLY A 17 10.68 -7.79 11.29
N ILE A 18 9.61 -7.48 10.56
CA ILE A 18 9.00 -8.37 9.57
C ILE A 18 10.01 -8.70 8.47
N GLY A 19 10.73 -7.71 7.95
CA GLY A 19 11.75 -7.90 6.92
C GLY A 19 12.91 -8.79 7.39
N VAL A 20 13.35 -8.63 8.64
CA VAL A 20 14.35 -9.52 9.26
C VAL A 20 13.83 -10.95 9.39
N TRP A 21 12.56 -11.13 9.77
CA TRP A 21 11.97 -12.47 9.93
C TRP A 21 11.67 -13.17 8.61
N ARG A 22 11.21 -12.43 7.60
CA ARG A 22 10.83 -12.98 6.29
C ARG A 22 12.01 -13.15 5.34
N GLY A 23 13.05 -12.34 5.50
CA GLY A 23 14.21 -12.31 4.60
C GLY A 23 14.00 -11.41 3.38
N PHE A 24 15.10 -10.94 2.81
CA PHE A 24 15.17 -10.02 1.68
C PHE A 24 14.44 -10.52 0.43
N LEU A 25 14.66 -11.77 0.04
CA LEU A 25 14.05 -12.32 -1.17
C LEU A 25 12.53 -12.25 -1.09
N ASN A 26 11.96 -12.70 0.02
CA ASN A 26 10.52 -12.70 0.22
C ASN A 26 9.95 -11.28 0.21
N GLU A 27 10.68 -10.33 0.78
CA GLU A 27 10.27 -8.94 0.86
C GLU A 27 10.31 -8.25 -0.51
N ILE A 28 11.31 -8.55 -1.36
CA ILE A 28 11.34 -8.10 -2.76
C ILE A 28 10.21 -8.70 -3.56
N PHE A 29 10.00 -10.02 -3.47
CA PHE A 29 8.91 -10.65 -4.21
C PHE A 29 7.58 -10.02 -3.81
N THR A 30 7.35 -9.79 -2.51
CA THR A 30 6.15 -9.11 -2.01
C THR A 30 6.01 -7.71 -2.61
N PHE A 31 7.10 -6.94 -2.65
CA PHE A 31 7.09 -5.58 -3.20
C PHE A 31 6.81 -5.56 -4.71
N VAL A 32 7.47 -6.43 -5.48
CA VAL A 32 7.24 -6.56 -6.93
C VAL A 32 5.79 -6.93 -7.20
N GLY A 33 5.25 -7.89 -6.45
CA GLY A 33 3.84 -8.26 -6.51
C GLY A 33 2.91 -7.10 -6.24
N PHE A 34 3.19 -6.36 -5.18
CA PHE A 34 2.44 -5.17 -4.79
C PHE A 34 2.40 -4.15 -5.93
N VAL A 35 3.56 -3.81 -6.50
CA VAL A 35 3.64 -2.82 -7.60
C VAL A 35 2.89 -3.31 -8.84
N VAL A 36 3.08 -4.57 -9.24
CA VAL A 36 2.41 -5.14 -10.42
C VAL A 36 0.90 -5.22 -10.20
N ALA A 37 0.44 -5.71 -9.05
CA ALA A 37 -0.96 -5.77 -8.70
C ALA A 37 -1.60 -4.39 -8.66
N PHE A 38 -0.90 -3.40 -8.09
CA PHE A 38 -1.36 -2.01 -8.06
C PHE A 38 -1.53 -1.43 -9.46
N LEU A 39 -0.54 -1.61 -10.34
CA LEU A 39 -0.60 -1.10 -11.72
C LEU A 39 -1.74 -1.75 -12.51
N ILE A 40 -1.91 -3.07 -12.41
CA ILE A 40 -2.99 -3.78 -13.10
C ILE A 40 -4.34 -3.34 -12.52
N ALA A 41 -4.50 -3.28 -11.20
CA ALA A 41 -5.72 -2.76 -10.58
C ALA A 41 -6.03 -1.34 -11.04
N PHE A 42 -5.01 -0.48 -11.13
CA PHE A 42 -5.17 0.89 -11.61
C PHE A 42 -5.55 0.97 -13.10
N LEU A 43 -5.16 0.00 -13.93
CA LEU A 43 -5.53 -0.01 -15.35
C LEU A 43 -6.93 -0.59 -15.59
N PHE A 44 -7.36 -1.55 -14.76
CA PHE A 44 -8.59 -2.31 -14.99
C PHE A 44 -9.75 -1.97 -14.05
N TYR A 45 -9.57 -1.08 -13.07
CA TYR A 45 -10.63 -0.74 -12.12
C TYR A 45 -11.89 -0.19 -12.80
N SER A 46 -11.74 0.61 -13.86
CA SER A 46 -12.88 1.27 -14.52
C SER A 46 -13.76 0.27 -15.26
N PHE A 47 -13.14 -0.76 -15.85
CA PHE A 47 -13.86 -1.84 -16.52
C PHE A 47 -14.76 -2.57 -15.53
N LEU A 48 -14.20 -3.06 -14.42
CA LEU A 48 -14.96 -3.78 -13.40
C LEU A 48 -15.93 -2.84 -12.64
N GLY A 49 -15.57 -1.56 -12.50
CA GLY A 49 -16.40 -0.54 -11.86
C GLY A 49 -17.67 -0.23 -12.63
N GLN A 50 -17.62 -0.31 -13.96
CA GLN A 50 -18.80 -0.16 -14.80
C GLN A 50 -19.80 -1.30 -14.58
N TYR A 51 -19.34 -2.55 -14.47
CA TYR A 51 -20.21 -3.69 -14.16
C TYR A 51 -20.84 -3.57 -12.77
N ILE A 52 -20.05 -3.22 -11.74
CA ILE A 52 -20.57 -3.04 -10.38
C ILE A 52 -21.61 -1.91 -10.34
N TYR A 53 -21.39 -0.81 -11.07
CA TYR A 53 -22.34 0.30 -11.16
C TYR A 53 -23.67 -0.15 -11.77
N GLN A 54 -23.63 -0.94 -12.86
CA GLN A 54 -24.83 -1.40 -13.56
C GLN A 54 -25.67 -2.36 -12.70
N GLU A 55 -25.02 -3.29 -11.99
CA GLU A 55 -25.71 -4.33 -11.22
C GLU A 55 -26.17 -3.86 -9.83
N LEU A 56 -25.34 -3.09 -9.12
CA LEU A 56 -25.61 -2.69 -7.73
C LEU A 56 -26.14 -1.26 -7.58
N GLN A 57 -26.15 -0.47 -8.66
CA GLN A 57 -26.60 0.94 -8.68
C GLN A 57 -25.92 1.80 -7.59
N ILE A 58 -24.69 1.46 -7.23
CA ILE A 58 -23.85 2.22 -6.29
C ILE A 58 -23.23 3.40 -7.04
N PRO A 59 -22.99 4.56 -6.39
CA PRO A 59 -22.32 5.68 -7.02
C PRO A 59 -21.00 5.31 -7.74
N PRO A 60 -20.71 5.91 -8.91
CA PRO A 60 -19.63 5.48 -9.78
C PRO A 60 -18.22 5.64 -9.17
N GLY A 61 -18.00 6.65 -8.32
CA GLY A 61 -16.75 6.79 -7.58
C GLY A 61 -16.51 5.63 -6.62
N LEU A 62 -17.52 5.30 -5.80
CA LEU A 62 -17.49 4.14 -4.90
C LEU A 62 -17.32 2.82 -5.66
N SER A 63 -18.02 2.68 -6.79
CA SER A 63 -17.91 1.49 -7.65
C SER A 63 -16.48 1.27 -8.14
N ASN A 64 -15.85 2.32 -8.68
CA ASN A 64 -14.46 2.29 -9.14
C ASN A 64 -13.47 1.96 -8.00
N LEU A 65 -13.68 2.54 -6.82
CA LEU A 65 -12.84 2.28 -5.65
C LEU A 65 -12.95 0.83 -5.19
N ILE A 66 -14.16 0.28 -5.11
CA ILE A 66 -14.40 -1.12 -4.76
C ILE A 66 -13.73 -2.03 -5.79
N SER A 67 -13.91 -1.75 -7.08
CA SER A 67 -13.27 -2.51 -8.16
C SER A 67 -11.76 -2.49 -8.08
N PHE A 68 -11.15 -1.33 -7.82
CA PHE A 68 -9.72 -1.22 -7.60
C PHE A 68 -9.26 -2.13 -6.45
N ILE A 69 -9.93 -2.05 -5.29
CA ILE A 69 -9.58 -2.87 -4.11
C ILE A 69 -9.73 -4.36 -4.41
N VAL A 70 -10.82 -4.77 -5.05
CA VAL A 70 -11.08 -6.17 -5.38
C VAL A 70 -10.00 -6.73 -6.32
N ILE A 71 -9.70 -6.02 -7.42
CA ILE A 71 -8.67 -6.45 -8.38
C ILE A 71 -7.30 -6.49 -7.70
N PHE A 72 -6.95 -5.45 -6.94
CA PHE A 72 -5.68 -5.35 -6.24
C PHE A 72 -5.50 -6.52 -5.26
N LEU A 73 -6.48 -6.76 -4.38
CA LEU A 73 -6.41 -7.85 -3.40
C LEU A 73 -6.36 -9.22 -4.07
N PHE A 74 -7.17 -9.43 -5.11
CA PHE A 74 -7.15 -10.66 -5.88
C PHE A 74 -5.75 -10.93 -6.45
N LEU A 75 -5.19 -9.98 -7.20
CA LEU A 75 -3.84 -10.13 -7.78
C LEU A 75 -2.76 -10.29 -6.72
N GLN A 76 -2.86 -9.57 -5.60
CA GLN A 76 -1.91 -9.67 -4.50
C GLN A 76 -1.93 -11.06 -3.85
N ILE A 77 -3.12 -11.65 -3.65
CA ILE A 77 -3.27 -13.01 -3.11
C ILE A 77 -2.67 -14.02 -4.10
N PHE A 78 -3.01 -13.90 -5.39
CA PHE A 78 -2.46 -14.78 -6.43
C PHE A 78 -0.94 -14.70 -6.49
N TRP A 79 -0.37 -13.49 -6.46
CA TRP A 79 1.06 -13.30 -6.44
C TRP A 79 1.71 -13.88 -5.18
N SER A 80 1.10 -13.70 -4.00
CA SER A 80 1.62 -14.24 -2.74
C SER A 80 1.69 -15.77 -2.75
N LEU A 81 0.77 -16.44 -3.43
CA LEU A 81 0.80 -17.91 -3.58
C LEU A 81 1.97 -18.33 -4.49
N ILE A 82 2.16 -17.61 -5.60
CA ILE A 82 3.25 -17.86 -6.55
C ILE A 82 4.60 -17.60 -5.90
N SER A 83 4.75 -16.47 -5.20
CA SER A 83 6.00 -16.10 -4.52
C SER A 83 6.37 -17.10 -3.43
N ALA A 84 5.40 -17.60 -2.67
CA ALA A 84 5.64 -18.65 -1.67
C ALA A 84 6.18 -19.94 -2.30
N PHE A 85 5.64 -20.34 -3.46
CA PHE A 85 6.11 -21.52 -4.19
C PHE A 85 7.53 -21.34 -4.74
N ILE A 86 7.82 -20.19 -5.35
CA ILE A 86 9.14 -19.84 -5.88
C ILE A 86 10.17 -19.77 -4.74
N TYR A 87 9.82 -19.08 -3.65
CA TYR A 87 10.67 -18.93 -2.48
C TYR A 87 11.04 -20.29 -1.90
N ARG A 88 10.09 -21.20 -1.73
CA ARG A 88 10.37 -22.55 -1.21
C ARG A 88 11.38 -23.30 -2.06
N LYS A 89 11.29 -23.22 -3.39
CA LYS A 89 12.25 -23.87 -4.31
C LYS A 89 13.64 -23.24 -4.25
N ILE A 90 13.73 -21.91 -4.24
CA ILE A 90 15.02 -21.20 -4.24
C ILE A 90 15.68 -21.35 -2.87
N TYR A 91 14.93 -21.12 -1.80
CA TYR A 91 15.45 -21.09 -0.43
C TYR A 91 15.97 -22.46 0.03
N GLN A 92 15.29 -23.56 -0.32
CA GLN A 92 15.75 -24.92 0.02
C GLN A 92 17.17 -25.23 -0.47
N LYS A 93 17.59 -24.62 -1.59
CA LYS A 93 18.91 -24.86 -2.18
C LYS A 93 20.04 -24.14 -1.42
N TRP A 94 19.74 -23.02 -0.76
CA TRP A 94 20.74 -22.15 -0.14
C TRP A 94 20.62 -22.08 1.39
N GLN A 95 19.61 -22.74 1.98
CA GLN A 95 19.34 -22.72 3.41
C GLN A 95 20.52 -23.22 4.27
N ASN A 96 21.38 -24.11 3.75
CA ASN A 96 22.47 -24.69 4.52
C ASN A 96 23.70 -23.78 4.64
N VAL A 97 23.70 -22.60 4.00
CA VAL A 97 24.83 -21.67 4.03
C VAL A 97 24.58 -20.59 5.10
N PRO A 98 25.29 -20.60 6.25
CA PRO A 98 25.01 -19.66 7.35
C PRO A 98 25.17 -18.19 6.93
N ARG A 99 26.16 -17.92 6.07
CA ARG A 99 26.41 -16.57 5.55
C ARG A 99 25.25 -16.04 4.70
N PHE A 100 24.57 -16.91 3.96
CA PHE A 100 23.40 -16.55 3.16
C PHE A 100 22.22 -16.15 4.05
N GLN A 101 21.95 -16.91 5.12
CA GLN A 101 20.87 -16.59 6.06
C GLN A 101 21.07 -15.24 6.76
N THR A 102 22.29 -14.91 7.18
CA THR A 102 22.58 -13.62 7.82
C THR A 102 22.41 -12.47 6.82
N MET A 103 22.85 -12.66 5.57
CA MET A 103 22.69 -11.67 4.52
C MET A 103 21.21 -11.43 4.17
N GLU A 104 20.41 -12.50 4.06
CA GLU A 104 18.96 -12.43 3.85
C GLU A 104 18.26 -11.63 4.95
N LYS A 105 18.63 -11.84 6.22
CA LYS A 105 18.06 -11.10 7.36
C LYS A 105 18.46 -9.62 7.34
N ALA A 106 19.74 -9.34 7.09
CA ALA A 106 20.27 -7.97 7.08
C ALA A 106 19.69 -7.15 5.93
N LEU A 107 19.66 -7.71 4.72
CA LEU A 107 19.04 -7.07 3.56
C LEU A 107 17.50 -7.03 3.70
N GLY A 108 16.92 -8.02 4.38
CA GLY A 108 15.51 -8.07 4.74
C GLY A 108 15.09 -6.89 5.62
N ALA A 109 15.93 -6.48 6.58
CA ALA A 109 15.69 -5.27 7.38
C ALA A 109 15.52 -4.02 6.49
N GLY A 110 16.40 -3.86 5.50
CA GLY A 110 16.37 -2.74 4.55
C GLY A 110 15.16 -2.77 3.63
N ALA A 111 14.82 -3.95 3.08
CA ALA A 111 13.62 -4.11 2.27
C ALA A 111 12.33 -3.91 3.07
N GLY A 112 12.29 -4.39 4.32
CA GLY A 112 11.19 -4.15 5.25
C GLY A 112 10.99 -2.65 5.52
N LEU A 113 12.08 -1.91 5.75
CA LEU A 113 12.02 -0.45 5.90
C LEU A 113 11.40 0.23 4.68
N LEU A 114 11.82 -0.15 3.47
CA LEU A 114 11.26 0.38 2.22
C LEU A 114 9.77 0.06 2.08
N ASN A 115 9.36 -1.17 2.37
CA ASN A 115 7.94 -1.57 2.33
C ASN A 115 7.11 -0.81 3.37
N GLY A 116 7.61 -0.68 4.60
CA GLY A 116 6.96 0.10 5.65
C GLY A 116 6.79 1.56 5.24
N PHE A 117 7.83 2.14 4.63
CA PHE A 117 7.79 3.51 4.12
C PHE A 117 6.71 3.69 3.03
N VAL A 118 6.62 2.77 2.07
CA VAL A 118 5.59 2.79 1.02
C VAL A 118 4.18 2.68 1.63
N ILE A 119 3.97 1.76 2.57
CA ILE A 119 2.67 1.56 3.22
C ILE A 119 2.27 2.77 4.06
N ILE A 120 3.19 3.35 4.82
CA ILE A 120 2.94 4.60 5.56
C ILE A 120 2.57 5.71 4.60
N THR A 121 3.28 5.85 3.48
CA THR A 121 2.99 6.87 2.46
C THR A 121 1.56 6.72 1.94
N LEU A 122 1.15 5.50 1.61
CA LEU A 122 -0.21 5.22 1.13
C LEU A 122 -1.27 5.50 2.20
N LEU A 123 -1.02 5.09 3.45
CA LEU A 123 -1.92 5.37 4.57
C LEU A 123 -2.10 6.87 4.79
N LEU A 124 -1.00 7.63 4.81
CA LEU A 124 -1.02 9.08 4.95
C LEU A 124 -1.77 9.75 3.79
N LEU A 125 -1.56 9.27 2.57
CA LEU A 125 -2.23 9.78 1.39
C LEU A 125 -3.75 9.53 1.44
N ILE A 126 -4.18 8.32 1.81
CA ILE A 126 -5.61 8.03 2.05
C ILE A 126 -6.17 8.97 3.12
N LEU A 127 -5.41 9.20 4.19
CA LEU A 127 -5.82 10.06 5.29
C LEU A 127 -6.00 11.53 4.88
N VAL A 128 -5.24 12.00 3.89
CA VAL A 128 -5.36 13.36 3.32
C VAL A 128 -6.58 13.47 2.39
N ILE A 129 -6.89 12.40 1.64
CA ILE A 129 -7.96 12.41 0.64
C ILE A 129 -9.32 12.11 1.25
N VAL A 130 -9.37 11.21 2.23
CA VAL A 130 -10.59 10.99 3.01
C VAL A 130 -10.85 12.28 3.79
N PRO A 131 -12.07 12.85 3.70
CA PRO A 131 -12.44 14.03 4.46
C PRO A 131 -12.58 13.63 5.93
N ILE A 132 -11.44 13.60 6.62
CA ILE A 132 -11.39 13.35 8.05
C ILE A 132 -11.70 14.64 8.75
N GLN A 133 -12.52 14.55 9.80
CA GLN A 133 -12.94 15.65 10.65
C GLN A 133 -11.81 16.69 10.85
N PRO A 134 -12.10 18.00 10.78
CA PRO A 134 -11.10 19.07 10.74
C PRO A 134 -10.06 19.07 11.88
N LYS A 135 -10.32 18.37 12.99
CA LYS A 135 -9.38 18.16 14.11
C LYS A 135 -8.16 17.31 13.77
N VAL A 136 -8.19 16.49 12.71
CA VAL A 136 -7.04 15.68 12.28
C VAL A 136 -6.10 16.48 11.38
N LYS A 137 -6.63 17.46 10.64
CA LYS A 137 -5.91 18.31 9.67
C LYS A 137 -4.79 19.16 10.32
N THR A 138 -4.95 19.55 11.59
CA THR A 138 -3.96 20.32 12.36
C THR A 138 -2.75 19.50 12.81
N TYR A 139 -2.87 18.18 12.99
CA TYR A 139 -1.72 17.33 13.36
C TYR A 139 -0.81 17.00 12.17
N PHE A 140 -1.31 17.11 10.93
CA PHE A 140 -0.56 16.84 9.70
C PHE A 140 0.20 18.04 9.17
N SER A 141 -0.18 19.27 9.56
CA SER A 141 0.40 20.51 9.06
C SER A 141 1.83 20.74 9.55
N ASP A 142 2.21 20.16 10.70
CA ASP A 142 3.55 20.28 11.29
C ASP A 142 4.52 19.14 10.89
N ALA A 143 4.03 18.09 10.23
CA ALA A 143 4.83 16.92 9.90
C ALA A 143 5.68 17.15 8.64
N LYS A 144 6.97 17.45 8.82
CA LYS A 144 7.97 17.64 7.74
C LYS A 144 8.02 16.48 6.75
N ILE A 145 7.78 15.25 7.24
CA ILE A 145 7.78 14.03 6.43
C ILE A 145 6.58 14.02 5.49
N ALA A 146 5.37 14.35 5.97
CA ALA A 146 4.18 14.42 5.14
C ALA A 146 4.29 15.47 4.02
N ALA A 147 4.89 16.64 4.33
CA ALA A 147 5.14 17.69 3.35
C ALA A 147 6.14 17.29 2.25
N PHE A 148 7.18 16.52 2.60
CA PHE A 148 8.15 15.97 1.64
C PHE A 148 7.48 15.02 0.64
N PHE A 149 6.53 14.21 1.11
CA PHE A 149 5.81 13.26 0.25
C PHE A 149 4.84 13.94 -0.72
N VAL A 150 4.03 14.89 -0.25
CA VAL A 150 3.05 15.62 -1.09
C VAL A 150 3.73 16.38 -2.23
N LYS A 151 4.90 16.96 -1.97
CA LYS A 151 5.63 17.76 -2.97
C LYS A 151 6.22 16.91 -4.11
N ASN A 152 6.64 15.67 -3.83
CA ASN A 152 7.21 14.76 -4.83
C ASN A 152 6.18 13.86 -5.54
N THR A 153 4.94 13.81 -5.07
CA THR A 153 3.85 12.98 -5.65
C THR A 153 2.99 13.73 -6.68
N SER A 154 3.45 14.87 -7.22
CA SER A 154 2.72 15.61 -8.27
C SER A 154 2.33 14.74 -9.49
N VAL A 155 3.10 13.70 -9.82
CA VAL A 155 2.79 12.75 -10.91
C VAL A 155 1.69 11.74 -10.53
N LEU A 156 1.50 11.50 -9.23
CA LEU A 156 0.50 10.60 -8.67
C LEU A 156 -0.80 11.32 -8.31
N ASN A 157 -0.79 12.64 -8.10
CA ASN A 157 -1.97 13.44 -7.75
C ASN A 157 -3.12 13.26 -8.75
N ASP A 158 -2.91 13.50 -10.03
CA ASP A 158 -4.00 13.43 -11.03
C ASP A 158 -4.65 12.05 -11.14
N LYS A 159 -3.91 10.99 -10.85
CA LYS A 159 -4.36 9.60 -10.93
C LYS A 159 -5.11 9.16 -9.68
N ILE A 160 -4.59 9.55 -8.52
CA ILE A 160 -5.16 9.26 -7.22
C ILE A 160 -6.42 10.10 -6.98
N GLU A 161 -6.40 11.37 -7.38
CA GLU A 161 -7.55 12.27 -7.26
C GLU A 161 -8.76 11.73 -8.00
N LYS A 162 -8.57 11.18 -9.21
CA LYS A 162 -9.63 10.56 -10.01
C LYS A 162 -10.31 9.34 -9.36
N LEU A 163 -9.60 8.59 -8.52
CA LEU A 163 -10.16 7.40 -7.86
C LEU A 163 -10.82 7.74 -6.52
N PHE A 164 -10.13 8.54 -5.70
CA PHE A 164 -10.49 8.67 -4.29
C PHE A 164 -11.37 9.88 -4.00
N VAL A 165 -11.23 11.00 -4.74
CA VAL A 165 -12.04 12.20 -4.48
C VAL A 165 -13.52 12.01 -4.83
N PRO A 166 -13.89 11.46 -6.01
CA PRO A 166 -15.30 11.18 -6.29
C PRO A 166 -15.92 10.22 -5.27
N ALA A 167 -15.21 9.14 -4.92
CA ALA A 167 -15.67 8.16 -3.96
C ALA A 167 -15.89 8.76 -2.56
N ALA A 168 -14.98 9.64 -2.12
CA ALA A 168 -15.07 10.32 -0.83
C ALA A 168 -16.28 11.27 -0.76
N ASN A 169 -16.49 12.09 -1.79
CA ASN A 169 -17.62 13.02 -1.86
C ASN A 169 -18.97 12.29 -1.87
N GLU A 170 -19.05 11.18 -2.63
CA GLU A 170 -20.25 10.34 -2.68
C GLU A 170 -20.54 9.66 -1.33
N ALA A 171 -19.51 9.24 -0.60
CA ALA A 171 -19.66 8.66 0.74
C ALA A 171 -20.20 9.68 1.75
N GLU A 172 -19.71 10.92 1.74
CA GLU A 172 -20.21 11.98 2.62
C GLU A 172 -21.66 12.34 2.32
N ALA A 173 -22.03 12.43 1.04
CA ALA A 173 -23.38 12.76 0.61
C ALA A 173 -24.43 11.73 1.07
N LYS A 174 -24.01 10.48 1.33
CA LYS A 174 -24.91 9.40 1.80
C LYS A 174 -25.08 9.38 3.32
N ILE A 175 -24.22 10.08 4.05
CA ILE A 175 -24.22 10.14 5.54
C ILE A 175 -24.99 11.38 6.04
N ARG A 176 -25.16 12.41 5.20
CA ARG A 176 -26.01 13.57 5.48
C ARG A 176 -27.46 13.34 5.05
#